data_AF-A0AA45BD51-F1
#
_entry.id   AF-A0AA45BD51-F1
#
_cell.length_a   1.000
_cell.length_b   1.000
_cell.length_c   1.000
_cell.angle_alpha   90.00
_cell.angle_beta   90.00
_cell.angle_gamma   90.00
#
_symmetry.space_group_name_H-M   'P 1'
#
loop_
_entity.id
_entity.type
_entity.pdbx_description
1 polymer ?
#
loop_
_entity_poly.entity_id
_entity_poly.type
_entity_poly.pdbx_seq_one_letter_code
_entity_poly.pdbx_strand_id
1 'polypeptide(L)'
;MKQTTLAKLQQAARQGVVRLLYLDEAGFCGSPPVQRSWSPRGLPHEIEPNHHCRRSVIGALDFGSNTLVHAAHASTIKGPHVERFIDDLLAAGDGRPTVVVLDNASIHHGFDEATRQRWLIDHHALLFYLPAYSPELNMIEIVWRQLKYRWRRFVTWTKETIDAELAELLRGYGSIFQTNFS
;
A
#
# COMPACT_ATOMS: atom_id res chain seq x y z
N MET A 1 0.35 6.39 23.84
CA MET A 1 -0.85 5.52 23.81
C MET A 1 -1.00 4.80 22.47
N LYS A 2 -1.22 5.51 21.34
CA LYS A 2 -1.45 4.88 20.02
C LYS A 2 -0.31 3.96 19.53
N GLN A 3 0.96 4.35 19.68
CA GLN A 3 2.10 3.49 19.32
C GLN A 3 2.13 2.18 20.12
N THR A 4 1.85 2.24 21.42
CA THR A 4 1.77 1.05 22.29
C THR A 4 0.65 0.11 21.84
N THR A 5 -0.51 0.66 21.47
CA THR A 5 -1.62 -0.12 20.91
C THR A 5 -1.23 -0.76 19.58
N LEU A 6 -0.58 -0.01 18.68
CA LEU A 6 -0.12 -0.53 17.39
C LEU A 6 0.87 -1.69 17.58
N ALA A 7 1.81 -1.58 18.51
CA ALA A 7 2.76 -2.66 18.81
C ALA A 7 2.05 -3.93 19.30
N LYS A 8 1.01 -3.80 20.15
CA LYS A 8 0.19 -4.94 20.58
C LYS A 8 -0.59 -5.57 19.41
N LEU A 9 -1.14 -4.74 18.53
CA LEU A 9 -1.83 -5.22 17.32
C LEU A 9 -0.87 -5.96 16.38
N GLN A 10 0.35 -5.44 16.18
CA GLN A 10 1.40 -6.10 15.40
C GLN A 10 1.77 -7.46 16.00
N GLN A 11 1.88 -7.55 17.33
CA GLN A 11 2.14 -8.81 18.01
C GLN A 11 0.98 -9.81 17.83
N ALA A 12 -0.26 -9.37 18.03
CA ALA A 12 -1.44 -10.20 17.84
C ALA A 12 -1.59 -10.67 16.37
N ALA A 13 -1.20 -9.83 15.40
CA ALA A 13 -1.20 -10.18 13.99
C ALA A 13 -0.17 -11.25 13.65
N ARG A 14 1.04 -11.16 14.22
CA ARG A 14 2.07 -12.21 14.10
C ARG A 14 1.63 -13.53 14.72
N GLN A 15 0.80 -13.49 15.75
CA GLN A 15 0.19 -14.67 16.38
C GLN A 15 -1.04 -15.19 15.62
N GLY A 16 -1.47 -14.51 14.55
CA GLY A 16 -2.63 -14.89 13.74
C GLY A 16 -3.99 -14.61 14.39
N VAL A 17 -4.02 -13.93 15.53
CA VAL A 17 -5.24 -13.64 16.31
C VAL A 17 -6.09 -12.56 15.65
N VAL A 18 -5.43 -11.56 15.05
CA VAL A 18 -6.08 -10.43 14.37
C VAL A 18 -5.47 -10.28 12.98
N ARG A 19 -6.27 -9.89 12.01
CA ARG A 19 -5.78 -9.47 10.70
C ARG A 19 -5.46 -7.97 10.75
N LEU A 20 -4.20 -7.59 10.60
CA LEU A 20 -3.77 -6.19 10.66
C LEU A 20 -3.37 -5.71 9.26
N LEU A 21 -4.18 -4.82 8.69
CA LEU A 21 -4.03 -4.30 7.34
C LEU A 21 -3.55 -2.86 7.37
N TYR A 22 -2.38 -2.57 6.81
CA TYR A 22 -1.93 -1.20 6.59
C TYR A 22 -2.38 -0.74 5.21
N LEU A 23 -3.31 0.19 5.16
CA LEU A 23 -3.86 0.72 3.92
C LEU A 23 -3.23 2.08 3.60
N ASP A 24 -2.83 2.26 2.34
CA ASP A 24 -2.28 3.52 1.82
C ASP A 24 -2.31 3.56 0.29
N GLU A 25 -2.10 4.75 -0.27
CA GLU A 25 -1.97 4.96 -1.69
C GLU A 25 -0.56 5.38 -2.14
N ALA A 26 -0.15 4.85 -3.30
CA ALA A 26 1.10 5.21 -3.93
C ALA A 26 0.92 5.62 -5.39
N GLY A 27 1.53 6.74 -5.78
CA GLY A 27 1.71 7.11 -7.19
C GLY A 27 2.91 6.43 -7.83
N PHE A 28 2.72 5.87 -9.03
CA PHE A 28 3.77 5.34 -9.89
C PHE A 28 3.79 6.10 -11.22
N CYS A 29 4.91 6.76 -11.50
CA CYS A 29 5.11 7.51 -12.75
C CYS A 29 5.80 6.65 -13.82
N GLY A 30 5.66 7.08 -15.07
CA GLY A 30 6.31 6.48 -16.23
C GLY A 30 7.82 6.55 -16.11
N SER A 31 8.36 7.68 -15.65
CA SER A 31 9.75 7.75 -15.20
C SER A 31 9.91 7.16 -13.79
N PRO A 32 10.94 6.31 -13.55
CA PRO A 32 11.36 5.94 -12.21
C PRO A 32 11.81 7.20 -11.43
N PRO A 33 11.74 7.16 -10.10
CA PRO A 33 12.41 8.17 -9.30
C PRO A 33 13.93 8.08 -9.53
N VAL A 34 14.65 9.16 -9.26
CA VAL A 34 16.12 9.16 -9.30
C VAL A 34 16.64 8.15 -8.26
N GLN A 35 17.36 7.14 -8.74
CA GLN A 35 17.95 6.09 -7.92
C GLN A 35 19.46 6.31 -7.79
N ARG A 36 20.06 5.80 -6.71
CA ARG A 36 21.51 5.74 -6.56
C ARG A 36 22.00 4.38 -7.04
N SER A 37 22.87 4.36 -8.03
CA SER A 37 23.50 3.15 -8.56
C SER A 37 24.97 3.40 -8.89
N TRP A 38 25.74 2.31 -8.98
CA TRP A 38 27.10 2.36 -9.49
C TRP A 38 27.05 2.26 -11.01
N SER A 39 27.68 3.22 -11.68
CA SER A 39 27.85 3.22 -13.13
C SER A 39 29.33 3.41 -13.48
N PRO A 40 29.80 2.91 -14.64
CA PRO A 40 31.13 3.23 -15.14
C PRO A 40 31.34 4.75 -15.20
N ARG A 41 32.57 5.18 -14.94
CA ARG A 41 32.92 6.60 -14.97
C ARG A 41 32.68 7.16 -16.38
N GLY A 42 31.89 8.23 -16.48
CA GLY A 42 31.54 8.86 -17.75
C GLY A 42 30.35 8.25 -18.49
N LEU A 43 29.73 7.19 -17.95
CA LEU A 43 28.57 6.51 -18.54
C LEU A 43 27.47 6.37 -17.48
N PRO A 44 26.86 7.47 -17.02
CA PRO A 44 25.74 7.40 -16.08
C PRO A 44 24.57 6.63 -16.72
N HIS A 45 23.73 6.02 -15.87
CA HIS A 45 22.50 5.43 -16.36
C HIS A 45 21.50 6.56 -16.62
N GLU A 46 21.07 6.70 -17.87
CA GLU A 46 20.17 7.75 -18.32
C GLU A 46 18.85 7.15 -18.82
N ILE A 47 17.78 7.93 -18.70
CA ILE A 47 16.44 7.58 -19.17
C ILE A 47 15.71 8.83 -19.62
N GLU A 48 14.74 8.66 -20.52
CA GLU A 48 13.85 9.74 -20.94
C GLU A 48 12.81 10.06 -19.85
N PRO A 49 12.68 11.32 -19.38
CA PRO A 49 11.65 11.69 -18.42
C PRO A 49 10.23 11.48 -18.96
N ASN A 50 9.35 10.89 -18.16
CA ASN A 50 7.92 10.75 -18.50
C ASN A 50 7.03 10.93 -17.27
N HIS A 51 6.79 12.20 -16.93
CA HIS A 51 6.01 12.58 -15.74
C HIS A 51 4.50 12.62 -15.98
N HIS A 52 4.06 12.61 -17.24
CA HIS A 52 2.64 12.71 -17.62
C HIS A 52 1.92 11.35 -17.62
N CYS A 53 2.68 10.25 -17.61
CA CYS A 53 2.15 8.91 -17.44
C CYS A 53 2.21 8.54 -15.96
N ARG A 54 1.07 8.38 -15.30
CA ARG A 54 0.99 7.98 -13.88
C ARG A 54 -0.15 7.01 -13.65
N ARG A 55 0.02 6.12 -12.68
CA ARG A 55 -1.04 5.33 -12.03
C ARG A 55 -1.03 5.60 -10.53
N SER A 56 -2.22 5.63 -9.95
CA SER A 56 -2.39 5.63 -8.50
C SER A 56 -2.74 4.22 -8.09
N VAL A 57 -2.06 3.69 -7.09
CA VAL A 57 -2.30 2.34 -6.55
C VAL A 57 -2.81 2.51 -5.14
N ILE A 58 -3.95 1.92 -4.82
CA ILE A 58 -4.36 1.68 -3.44
C ILE A 58 -3.89 0.28 -3.05
N GLY A 59 -3.36 0.13 -1.85
CA GLY A 59 -2.91 -1.16 -1.36
C GLY A 59 -3.22 -1.35 0.12
N ALA A 60 -3.37 -2.62 0.51
CA ALA A 60 -3.45 -3.05 1.88
C ALA A 60 -2.41 -4.15 2.11
N LEU A 61 -1.43 -3.84 2.97
CA LEU A 61 -0.44 -4.79 3.44
C LEU A 61 -1.00 -5.55 4.65
N ASP A 62 -1.18 -6.85 4.51
CA ASP A 62 -1.41 -7.73 5.64
C ASP A 62 -0.09 -7.96 6.37
N PHE A 63 0.01 -7.42 7.58
CA PHE A 63 1.23 -7.48 8.37
C PHE A 63 1.53 -8.88 8.90
N GLY A 64 0.51 -9.71 9.13
CA GLY A 64 0.67 -11.06 9.67
C GLY A 64 1.19 -12.02 8.60
N SER A 65 0.53 -12.05 7.43
CA SER A 65 0.92 -12.91 6.31
C SER A 65 2.00 -12.30 5.41
N ASN A 66 2.29 -11.01 5.56
CA ASN A 66 3.19 -10.25 4.70
C ASN A 66 2.80 -10.29 3.22
N THR A 67 1.50 -10.17 2.95
CA THR A 67 0.94 -10.13 1.59
C THR A 67 0.36 -8.76 1.27
N LEU A 68 0.44 -8.35 0.01
CA LEU A 68 -0.09 -7.08 -0.47
C LEU A 68 -1.30 -7.32 -1.36
N VAL A 69 -2.47 -6.83 -0.95
CA VAL A 69 -3.64 -6.70 -1.82
C VAL A 69 -3.63 -5.30 -2.41
N HIS A 70 -3.89 -5.14 -3.70
CA HIS A 70 -3.79 -3.84 -4.35
C HIS A 70 -4.75 -3.67 -5.52
N ALA A 71 -5.07 -2.43 -5.86
CA ALA A 71 -5.79 -2.04 -7.07
C ALA A 71 -5.13 -0.81 -7.71
N ALA A 72 -4.95 -0.84 -9.04
CA ALA A 72 -4.35 0.25 -9.79
C ALA A 72 -5.43 1.06 -10.52
N HIS A 73 -5.29 2.38 -10.49
CA HIS A 73 -6.20 3.34 -11.10
C HIS A 73 -5.46 4.27 -12.05
N ALA A 74 -6.07 4.56 -13.19
CA ALA A 74 -5.56 5.55 -14.15
C ALA A 74 -5.70 7.00 -13.65
N SER A 75 -6.53 7.22 -12.64
CA SER A 75 -6.85 8.54 -12.09
C SER A 75 -6.52 8.66 -10.60
N THR A 76 -6.80 9.83 -10.02
CA THR A 76 -6.63 10.08 -8.59
C THR A 76 -7.63 9.27 -7.77
N ILE A 77 -7.13 8.59 -6.74
CA ILE A 77 -7.94 7.86 -5.77
C ILE A 77 -8.68 8.87 -4.87
N LYS A 78 -9.92 8.55 -4.51
CA LYS A 78 -10.84 9.41 -3.75
C LYS A 78 -11.51 8.56 -2.68
N GLY A 79 -12.13 9.19 -1.69
CA GLY A 79 -12.81 8.48 -0.59
C GLY A 79 -13.70 7.30 -1.02
N PRO A 80 -14.57 7.44 -2.04
CA PRO A 80 -15.39 6.30 -2.50
C PRO A 80 -14.60 5.11 -3.05
N HIS A 81 -13.42 5.36 -3.63
CA HIS A 81 -12.53 4.27 -4.06
C HIS A 81 -11.93 3.54 -2.85
N VAL A 82 -11.60 4.27 -1.77
CA VAL A 82 -11.09 3.69 -0.53
C VAL A 82 -12.17 2.87 0.16
N GLU A 83 -13.39 3.39 0.28
CA GLU A 83 -14.52 2.69 0.89
C GLU A 83 -14.79 1.36 0.17
N ARG A 84 -14.89 1.40 -1.17
CA ARG A 84 -15.07 0.19 -1.98
C ARG A 84 -13.92 -0.79 -1.82
N PHE A 85 -12.68 -0.31 -1.77
CA PHE A 85 -11.52 -1.18 -1.57
C PHE A 85 -11.54 -1.86 -0.20
N ILE A 86 -11.98 -1.16 0.86
CA ILE A 86 -12.17 -1.75 2.18
C ILE A 86 -13.30 -2.79 2.14
N ASP A 87 -14.43 -2.49 1.51
CA ASP A 87 -15.54 -3.47 1.35
C ASP A 87 -15.03 -4.76 0.68
N ASP A 88 -14.31 -4.64 -0.44
CA ASP A 88 -13.74 -5.78 -1.16
C ASP A 88 -12.73 -6.58 -0.30
N LEU A 89 -11.89 -5.89 0.49
CA LEU A 89 -10.93 -6.50 1.42
C LEU A 89 -11.59 -7.27 2.57
N LEU A 90 -12.71 -6.75 3.08
CA LEU A 90 -13.44 -7.35 4.20
C LEU A 90 -14.33 -8.51 3.71
N ALA A 91 -14.91 -8.41 2.52
CA ALA A 91 -15.63 -9.50 1.87
C ALA A 91 -14.73 -10.70 1.55
N ALA A 92 -13.47 -10.47 1.19
CA ALA A 92 -12.45 -11.52 0.99
C ALA A 92 -11.78 -11.98 2.30
N GLY A 93 -12.21 -11.47 3.45
CA GLY A 93 -11.65 -11.80 4.76
C GLY A 93 -11.94 -13.25 5.19
N ASP A 94 -11.18 -13.72 6.19
CA ASP A 94 -11.27 -15.09 6.72
C ASP A 94 -12.04 -15.17 8.05
N GLY A 95 -12.83 -14.16 8.37
CA GLY A 95 -13.65 -14.08 9.58
C GLY A 95 -12.88 -13.69 10.85
N ARG A 96 -11.54 -13.52 10.79
CA ARG A 96 -10.79 -12.99 11.93
C ARG A 96 -11.12 -11.51 12.17
N PRO A 97 -11.08 -11.05 13.44
CA PRO A 97 -11.14 -9.62 13.73
C PRO A 97 -10.10 -8.89 12.88
N THR A 98 -10.54 -7.84 12.18
CA THR A 98 -9.68 -7.11 11.23
C THR A 98 -9.48 -5.69 11.71
N VAL A 99 -8.24 -5.23 11.71
CA VAL A 99 -7.90 -3.82 11.99
C VAL A 99 -7.28 -3.22 10.75
N VAL A 100 -7.96 -2.22 10.18
CA VAL A 100 -7.48 -1.45 9.04
C VAL A 100 -6.80 -0.20 9.56
N VAL A 101 -5.47 -0.16 9.45
CA VAL A 101 -4.64 0.98 9.81
C VAL A 101 -4.64 1.98 8.67
N LEU A 102 -4.97 3.23 8.99
CA LEU A 102 -5.05 4.34 8.06
C LEU A 102 -4.24 5.53 8.58
N ASP A 103 -3.69 6.34 7.68
CA ASP A 103 -3.21 7.68 8.03
C ASP A 103 -4.40 8.65 8.20
N ASN A 104 -4.13 9.95 8.41
CA ASN A 104 -5.19 10.96 8.54
C ASN A 104 -5.45 11.74 7.24
N ALA A 105 -5.19 11.15 6.07
CA ALA A 105 -5.55 11.77 4.80
C ALA A 105 -7.07 11.97 4.73
N SER A 106 -7.52 13.09 4.16
CA SER A 106 -8.95 13.43 4.08
C SER A 106 -9.79 12.38 3.36
N ILE A 107 -9.18 11.62 2.43
CA ILE A 107 -9.82 10.52 1.70
C ILE A 107 -10.08 9.27 2.56
N HIS A 108 -9.41 9.15 3.71
CA HIS A 108 -9.65 8.08 4.71
C HIS A 108 -10.71 8.46 5.74
N HIS A 109 -11.33 9.62 5.56
CA HIS A 109 -12.38 10.15 6.41
C HIS A 109 -13.67 10.34 5.61
N GLY A 110 -14.78 10.60 6.32
CA GLY A 110 -16.08 10.84 5.69
C GLY A 110 -16.88 9.58 5.36
N PHE A 111 -16.41 8.38 5.75
CA PHE A 111 -17.25 7.18 5.75
C PHE A 111 -18.43 7.39 6.70
N ASP A 112 -19.65 7.15 6.20
CA ASP A 112 -20.85 7.29 7.00
C ASP A 112 -20.90 6.25 8.14
N GLU A 113 -21.72 6.55 9.16
CA GLU A 113 -21.84 5.68 10.33
C GLU A 113 -22.40 4.31 9.97
N ALA A 114 -23.29 4.21 8.98
CA ALA A 114 -23.88 2.93 8.57
C ALA A 114 -22.82 2.01 7.95
N THR A 115 -21.92 2.54 7.13
CA THR A 115 -20.77 1.81 6.58
C THR A 115 -19.82 1.35 7.69
N ARG A 116 -19.51 2.21 8.66
CA ARG A 116 -18.65 1.82 9.80
C ARG A 116 -19.28 0.73 10.67
N GLN A 117 -20.59 0.85 10.93
CA GLN A 117 -21.36 -0.16 11.66
C GLN A 117 -21.40 -1.48 10.90
N ARG A 118 -21.61 -1.45 9.59
CA ARG A 118 -21.55 -2.62 8.70
C ARG A 118 -20.20 -3.34 8.81
N TRP A 119 -19.10 -2.60 8.70
CA TRP A 119 -17.75 -3.17 8.85
C TRP A 119 -17.53 -3.80 10.23
N LEU A 120 -18.03 -3.17 11.29
CA LEU A 120 -17.89 -3.69 12.65
C LEU A 120 -18.73 -4.95 12.88
N ILE A 121 -20.00 -4.94 12.49
CA ILE A 121 -20.97 -6.00 12.80
C ILE A 121 -20.75 -7.21 11.88
N ASP A 122 -20.64 -6.98 10.57
CA ASP A 122 -20.64 -8.06 9.59
C ASP A 122 -19.25 -8.66 9.40
N HIS A 123 -18.19 -7.86 9.61
CA HIS A 123 -16.81 -8.25 9.32
C HIS A 123 -15.87 -8.18 10.53
N HIS A 124 -16.37 -7.80 11.71
CA HIS A 124 -15.56 -7.64 12.92
C HIS A 124 -14.36 -6.71 12.68
N ALA A 125 -14.58 -5.68 11.85
CA ALA A 125 -13.54 -4.82 11.35
C ALA A 125 -13.57 -3.43 12.00
N LEU A 126 -12.39 -2.92 12.33
CA LEU A 126 -12.20 -1.63 12.98
C LEU A 126 -11.17 -0.79 12.23
N LEU A 127 -11.44 0.51 12.12
CA LEU A 127 -10.47 1.46 11.58
C LEU A 127 -9.57 1.97 12.71
N PHE A 128 -8.25 1.92 12.48
CA PHE A 128 -7.25 2.44 13.40
C PHE A 128 -6.47 3.57 12.73
N TYR A 129 -6.76 4.81 13.13
CA TYR A 129 -6.07 5.98 12.60
C TYR A 129 -4.75 6.24 13.33
N LEU A 130 -3.65 6.29 12.58
CA LEU A 130 -2.32 6.66 13.07
C LEU A 130 -2.30 8.08 13.64
N PRO A 131 -1.29 8.47 14.44
CA PRO A 131 -1.04 9.87 14.74
C PRO A 131 -0.77 10.67 13.46
N ALA A 132 -1.07 11.98 13.48
CA ALA A 132 -0.81 12.85 12.34
C ALA A 132 0.70 12.93 12.07
N TYR A 133 1.07 12.94 10.78
CA TYR A 133 2.46 13.05 10.32
C TYR A 133 3.39 11.95 10.86
N SER A 134 2.89 10.71 10.97
CA SER A 134 3.68 9.53 11.39
C SER A 134 3.80 8.46 10.30
N PRO A 135 4.37 8.78 9.12
CA PRO A 135 4.57 7.84 8.02
C PRO A 135 5.42 6.62 8.42
N GLU A 136 6.35 6.80 9.36
CA GLU A 136 7.22 5.74 9.88
C GLU A 136 6.45 4.61 10.59
N LEU A 137 5.22 4.88 11.03
CA LEU A 137 4.35 3.87 11.65
C LEU A 137 3.54 3.10 10.62
N ASN A 138 3.49 3.57 9.37
CA ASN A 138 2.75 2.94 8.29
C ASN A 138 3.63 1.95 7.52
N MET A 139 3.52 0.66 7.85
CA MET A 139 4.44 -0.36 7.32
C MET A 139 4.37 -0.53 5.79
N ILE A 140 3.22 -0.23 5.17
CA ILE A 140 3.08 -0.29 3.71
C ILE A 140 3.94 0.78 3.00
N GLU A 141 4.27 1.90 3.64
CA GLU A 141 5.17 2.90 3.04
C GLU A 141 6.57 2.33 2.77
N ILE A 142 7.02 1.42 3.63
CA ILE A 142 8.29 0.71 3.42
C ILE A 142 8.17 -0.14 2.15
N VAL A 143 7.05 -0.83 1.94
CA VAL A 143 6.78 -1.62 0.74
C VAL A 143 6.75 -0.74 -0.51
N TRP A 144 6.06 0.40 -0.46
CA TRP A 144 6.05 1.37 -1.56
C TRP A 144 7.44 1.89 -1.90
N ARG A 145 8.26 2.18 -0.88
CA ARG A 145 9.65 2.60 -1.08
C ARG A 145 10.47 1.49 -1.77
N GLN A 146 10.36 0.24 -1.33
CA GLN A 146 11.07 -0.86 -1.97
C GLN A 146 10.62 -1.07 -3.43
N LEU A 147 9.31 -1.07 -3.68
CA LEU A 147 8.74 -1.17 -5.02
C LEU A 147 9.28 -0.08 -5.94
N LYS A 148 9.31 1.18 -5.51
CA LYS A 148 9.71 2.32 -6.36
C LYS A 148 11.22 2.43 -6.58
N TYR A 149 12.02 2.17 -5.56
CA TYR A 149 13.45 2.50 -5.57
C TYR A 149 14.37 1.29 -5.72
N ARG A 150 13.89 0.08 -5.39
CA ARG A 150 14.73 -1.13 -5.38
C ARG A 150 14.30 -2.15 -6.42
N TRP A 151 13.00 -2.43 -6.52
CA TRP A 151 12.49 -3.52 -7.37
C TRP A 151 12.01 -3.06 -8.73
N ARG A 152 11.54 -1.81 -8.84
CA ARG A 152 11.25 -1.20 -10.14
C ARG A 152 12.55 -1.05 -10.94
N ARG A 153 12.56 -1.64 -12.12
CA ARG A 153 13.64 -1.46 -13.11
C ARG A 153 13.80 0.02 -13.45
N PHE A 154 15.04 0.45 -13.65
CA PHE A 154 15.38 1.81 -14.04
C PHE A 154 15.16 2.02 -15.54
N VAL A 155 13.90 1.94 -15.97
CA VAL A 155 13.45 2.12 -17.35
C VAL A 155 12.21 3.01 -17.39
N THR A 156 12.04 3.77 -18.47
CA THR A 156 10.86 4.60 -18.68
C THR A 156 9.71 3.75 -19.20
N TRP A 157 8.58 3.79 -18.49
CA TRP A 157 7.32 3.23 -18.95
C TRP A 157 6.56 4.26 -19.79
N THR A 158 5.91 3.77 -20.83
CA THR A 158 5.03 4.53 -21.73
C THR A 158 3.57 4.31 -21.36
N LYS A 159 2.63 4.99 -22.05
CA LYS A 159 1.19 4.79 -21.80
C LYS A 159 0.75 3.36 -22.11
N GLU A 160 1.42 2.72 -23.06
CA GLU A 160 1.12 1.38 -23.56
C GLU A 160 1.68 0.30 -22.63
N THR A 161 2.76 0.61 -21.89
CA THR A 161 3.50 -0.38 -21.09
C THR A 161 3.28 -0.26 -19.59
N ILE A 162 2.89 0.94 -19.09
CA ILE A 162 2.79 1.21 -17.65
C ILE A 162 1.89 0.22 -16.90
N ASP A 163 0.76 -0.17 -17.49
CA ASP A 163 -0.20 -1.06 -16.81
C ASP A 163 0.36 -2.48 -16.67
N ALA A 164 0.99 -3.01 -17.73
CA ALA A 164 1.59 -4.33 -17.72
C ALA A 164 2.79 -4.41 -16.76
N GLU A 165 3.69 -3.43 -16.85
CA GLU A 165 4.89 -3.33 -16.02
C GLU A 165 4.55 -3.11 -14.54
N LEU A 166 3.58 -2.24 -14.24
CA LEU A 166 3.13 -2.02 -12.87
C LEU A 166 2.46 -3.26 -12.31
N ALA A 167 1.65 -3.96 -13.11
CA ALA A 167 1.00 -5.18 -12.65
C ALA A 167 2.02 -6.32 -12.42
N GLU A 168 3.04 -6.45 -13.27
CA GLU A 168 4.15 -7.39 -13.05
C GLU A 168 4.93 -7.06 -11.79
N LEU A 169 5.29 -5.78 -11.60
CA LEU A 169 5.93 -5.31 -10.39
C LEU A 169 5.08 -5.65 -9.16
N LEU A 170 3.80 -5.27 -9.11
CA LEU A 170 2.99 -5.52 -7.92
C LEU A 170 2.78 -7.03 -7.64
N ARG A 171 2.59 -7.86 -8.68
CA ARG A 171 2.48 -9.33 -8.54
C ARG A 171 3.76 -10.00 -8.02
N GLY A 172 4.92 -9.37 -8.23
CA GLY A 172 6.20 -9.87 -7.72
C GLY A 172 6.31 -9.80 -6.19
N TYR A 173 5.49 -8.99 -5.53
CA TYR A 173 5.51 -8.87 -4.07
C TYR A 173 4.99 -10.14 -3.39
N GLY A 174 5.76 -10.66 -2.43
CA GLY A 174 5.47 -11.91 -1.73
C GLY A 174 5.95 -13.17 -2.46
N SER A 175 6.46 -13.06 -3.69
CA SER A 175 6.99 -14.19 -4.46
C SER A 175 8.44 -13.98 -4.91
N ILE A 176 8.69 -12.94 -5.71
CA ILE A 176 10.01 -12.59 -6.23
C ILE A 176 10.77 -11.73 -5.21
N PHE A 177 10.02 -10.90 -4.48
CA PHE A 177 10.59 -9.99 -3.50
C PHE A 177 9.67 -9.80 -2.30
N GLN A 178 10.27 -9.55 -1.15
CA GLN A 178 9.56 -9.43 0.11
C GLN A 178 10.30 -8.44 1.02
N THR A 179 9.54 -7.65 1.78
CA THR A 179 10.10 -6.81 2.84
C THR A 179 10.08 -7.60 4.14
N ASN A 180 11.19 -7.59 4.88
CA ASN A 180 11.20 -8.11 6.23
C ASN A 180 10.96 -6.96 7.23
N PHE A 181 10.00 -7.14 8.14
CA PHE A 181 9.62 -6.18 9.19
C PHE A 181 10.09 -6.61 10.59
N SER A 182 11.01 -7.59 10.66
CA SER A 182 11.66 -8.05 11.89
C SER A 182 12.79 -7.14 12.33
#